data_AF-A0A955QZG8-F1
#
_entry.id   AF-A0A955QZG8-F1
#
_cell.length_a   1.000
_cell.length_b   1.000
_cell.length_c   1.000
_cell.angle_alpha   90.00
_cell.angle_beta   90.00
_cell.angle_gamma   90.00
#
_symmetry.space_group_name_H-M   'P 1'
#
loop_
_entity.id
_entity.type
_entity.pdbx_description
1 polymer ?
#
loop_
_entity_poly.entity_id
_entity_poly.type
_entity_poly.pdbx_seq_one_letter_code
_entity_poly.pdbx_strand_id
1 'polypeptide(L)'
;MTRDEFETWFAGPVENLKSNQNNGFIVIMLCCAMVEAYARAKDGGYSGRRLKKKHIEQIAKCIGISADLAQVFWAAFRHGLFHRLVLQGRTLKATQVNGVFIHHEGTDAVKLVGDELAVNPGALADAVLSALRADITAINAIDTAEIRSPSPSVQP
;
A
#
# COMPACT_ATOMS: atom_id res chain seq x y z
N MET A 1 -16.30 -5.14 4.22
CA MET A 1 -16.17 -4.59 2.85
C MET A 1 -16.21 -5.76 1.91
N THR A 2 -17.19 -5.78 1.00
CA THR A 2 -17.28 -6.81 -0.03
C THR A 2 -16.25 -6.56 -1.13
N ARG A 3 -16.05 -7.55 -2.01
CA ARG A 3 -15.19 -7.38 -3.19
C ARG A 3 -15.71 -6.26 -4.09
N ASP A 4 -17.01 -6.22 -4.33
CA ASP A 4 -17.63 -5.23 -5.23
C ASP A 4 -17.51 -3.80 -4.69
N GLU A 5 -17.64 -3.62 -3.36
CA GLU A 5 -17.40 -2.33 -2.70
C GLU A 5 -15.94 -1.89 -2.87
N PHE A 6 -14.98 -2.81 -2.70
CA PHE A 6 -13.56 -2.50 -2.90
C PHE A 6 -13.26 -2.11 -4.35
N GLU A 7 -13.76 -2.89 -5.32
CA GLU A 7 -13.56 -2.61 -6.74
C GLU A 7 -14.17 -1.27 -7.13
N THR A 8 -15.38 -0.97 -6.66
CA THR A 8 -16.11 0.25 -7.02
C THR A 8 -15.52 1.50 -6.34
N TRP A 9 -15.19 1.43 -5.06
CA TRP A 9 -14.82 2.61 -4.28
C TRP A 9 -13.32 2.89 -4.29
N PHE A 10 -12.48 1.89 -4.55
CA PHE A 10 -11.03 2.03 -4.45
C PHE A 10 -10.31 1.59 -5.72
N ALA A 11 -10.47 0.35 -6.15
CA ALA A 11 -9.64 -0.19 -7.24
C ALA A 11 -9.92 0.50 -8.58
N GLY A 12 -11.19 0.59 -8.99
CA GLY A 12 -11.61 1.25 -10.23
C GLY A 12 -11.16 2.72 -10.30
N PRO A 13 -11.40 3.55 -9.26
CA PRO A 13 -10.88 4.92 -9.21
C PRO A 13 -9.36 5.00 -9.34
N VAL A 14 -8.60 4.14 -8.66
CA VAL A 14 -7.13 4.12 -8.76
C VAL A 14 -6.68 3.71 -10.17
N GLU A 15 -7.30 2.70 -10.77
CA GLU A 15 -7.01 2.25 -12.15
C GLU A 15 -7.30 3.35 -13.17
N ASN A 16 -8.43 4.05 -13.02
CA ASN A 16 -8.78 5.19 -13.86
C ASN A 16 -7.75 6.31 -13.74
N LEU A 17 -7.32 6.65 -12.52
CA LEU A 17 -6.29 7.67 -12.29
C LEU A 17 -4.95 7.27 -12.87
N LYS A 18 -4.56 5.99 -12.73
CA LYS A 18 -3.30 5.41 -13.22
C LYS A 18 -3.14 5.52 -14.74
N SER A 19 -4.25 5.57 -15.49
CA SER A 19 -4.21 5.67 -16.96
C SER A 19 -3.61 6.98 -17.48
N ASN A 20 -3.53 8.03 -16.65
CA ASN A 20 -2.92 9.31 -16.99
C ASN A 20 -1.65 9.54 -16.15
N GLN A 21 -0.49 9.67 -16.82
CA GLN A 21 0.81 9.82 -16.16
C GLN A 21 0.91 11.05 -15.24
N ASN A 22 0.16 12.13 -15.54
CA ASN A 22 0.13 13.34 -14.72
C ASN A 22 -0.52 13.14 -13.34
N ASN A 23 -1.24 12.03 -13.13
CA ASN A 23 -1.89 11.72 -11.86
C ASN A 23 -0.97 10.95 -10.89
N GLY A 24 0.30 10.73 -11.25
CA GLY A 24 1.21 9.87 -10.50
C GLY A 24 1.29 10.18 -9.00
N PHE A 25 1.32 11.46 -8.64
CA PHE A 25 1.34 11.88 -7.24
C PHE A 25 0.07 11.47 -6.47
N ILE A 26 -1.11 11.70 -7.05
CA ILE A 26 -2.39 11.33 -6.43
C ILE A 26 -2.49 9.81 -6.30
N VAL A 27 -2.06 9.06 -7.31
CA VAL A 27 -2.04 7.60 -7.27
C VAL A 27 -1.16 7.09 -6.12
N ILE A 28 0.06 7.63 -5.96
CA ILE A 28 0.94 7.27 -4.84
C ILE A 28 0.25 7.53 -3.50
N MET A 29 -0.39 8.69 -3.35
CA MET A 29 -1.05 9.10 -2.11
C MET A 29 -2.18 8.16 -1.71
N LEU A 30 -3.02 7.77 -2.68
CA LEU A 30 -4.10 6.80 -2.47
C LEU A 30 -3.54 5.42 -2.11
N CYS A 31 -2.57 4.93 -2.88
CA CYS A 31 -1.98 3.60 -2.66
C CYS A 31 -1.33 3.49 -1.28
N CYS A 32 -0.60 4.52 -0.86
CA CYS A 32 -0.01 4.57 0.47
C CYS A 32 -1.07 4.60 1.59
N ALA A 33 -2.15 5.36 1.43
CA ALA A 33 -3.23 5.36 2.42
C ALA A 33 -3.88 3.97 2.54
N MET A 34 -4.11 3.30 1.41
CA MET A 34 -4.70 1.97 1.35
C MET A 34 -3.78 0.91 1.99
N VAL A 35 -2.49 0.88 1.64
CA VAL A 35 -1.56 -0.11 2.20
C VAL A 35 -1.32 0.11 3.69
N GLU A 36 -1.35 1.36 4.18
CA GLU A 36 -1.26 1.64 5.62
C GLU A 36 -2.48 1.07 6.36
N ALA A 37 -3.68 1.36 5.87
CA ALA A 37 -4.92 0.87 6.46
C ALA A 37 -4.96 -0.66 6.48
N TYR A 38 -4.55 -1.28 5.36
CA TYR A 38 -4.44 -2.71 5.23
C TYR A 38 -3.43 -3.33 6.21
N ALA A 39 -2.22 -2.76 6.31
CA ALA A 39 -1.19 -3.24 7.23
C ALA A 39 -1.62 -3.17 8.71
N ARG A 40 -2.40 -2.14 9.08
CA ARG A 40 -2.98 -1.99 10.42
C ARG A 40 -4.12 -2.96 10.68
N ALA A 41 -4.97 -3.20 9.68
CA ALA A 41 -6.08 -4.15 9.78
C ALA A 41 -5.57 -5.58 10.04
N LYS A 42 -4.48 -5.98 9.38
CA LYS A 42 -3.81 -7.27 9.63
C LYS A 42 -3.27 -7.46 11.04
N ASP A 43 -3.04 -6.36 11.77
CA ASP A 43 -2.56 -6.39 13.15
C ASP A 43 -3.67 -6.34 14.21
N GLY A 44 -4.92 -6.57 13.82
CA GLY A 44 -6.05 -6.51 14.75
C GLY A 44 -6.50 -5.10 15.12
N GLY A 45 -6.17 -4.10 14.29
CA GLY A 45 -6.80 -2.78 14.32
C GLY A 45 -5.85 -1.58 14.51
N TYR A 46 -6.44 -0.39 14.61
CA TYR A 46 -5.73 0.89 14.63
C TYR A 46 -5.08 1.15 16.02
N SER A 47 -3.98 0.44 16.34
CA SER A 47 -3.26 0.64 17.60
C SER A 47 -2.20 1.75 17.50
N GLY A 48 -2.64 3.01 17.50
CA GLY A 48 -1.80 4.20 17.69
C GLY A 48 -1.31 4.91 16.43
N ARG A 49 -0.69 6.10 16.61
CA ARG A 49 -0.30 6.99 15.50
C ARG A 49 0.91 6.51 14.67
N ARG A 50 1.81 5.71 15.24
CA ARG A 50 3.08 5.31 14.60
C ARG A 50 3.01 3.88 14.09
N LEU A 51 3.56 3.64 12.90
CA LEU A 51 3.74 2.27 12.40
C LEU A 51 4.80 1.53 13.22
N LYS A 52 4.50 0.27 13.56
CA LYS A 52 5.41 -0.67 14.19
C LYS A 52 6.17 -1.45 13.11
N LYS A 53 7.26 -2.13 13.49
CA LYS A 53 8.08 -2.94 12.58
C LYS A 53 7.26 -3.89 11.70
N LYS A 54 6.33 -4.64 12.30
CA LYS A 54 5.41 -5.54 11.60
C LYS A 54 4.54 -4.87 10.53
N HIS A 55 4.16 -3.61 10.70
CA HIS A 55 3.42 -2.90 9.66
C HIS A 55 4.31 -2.58 8.46
N ILE A 56 5.57 -2.21 8.72
CA ILE A 56 6.57 -1.99 7.66
C ILE A 56 6.85 -3.29 6.91
N GLU A 57 6.99 -4.41 7.63
CA GLU A 57 7.14 -5.74 7.01
C GLU A 57 5.93 -6.11 6.13
N GLN A 58 4.71 -5.79 6.59
CA GLN A 58 3.50 -6.02 5.79
C GLN A 58 3.42 -5.12 4.55
N ILE A 59 3.82 -3.84 4.68
CA ILE A 59 3.93 -2.91 3.54
C ILE A 59 4.96 -3.42 2.54
N ALA A 60 6.13 -3.86 3.02
CA ALA A 60 7.19 -4.41 2.20
C ALA A 60 6.70 -5.60 1.38
N LYS A 61 5.99 -6.54 2.02
CA LYS A 61 5.37 -7.69 1.37
C LYS A 61 4.32 -7.29 0.33
N CYS A 62 3.48 -6.30 0.66
CA CYS A 62 2.42 -5.83 -0.23
C CYS A 62 2.97 -5.19 -1.51
N ILE A 63 4.05 -4.41 -1.39
CA ILE A 63 4.65 -3.68 -2.51
C ILE A 63 5.70 -4.53 -3.25
N GLY A 64 6.17 -5.63 -2.66
CA GLY A 64 7.18 -6.50 -3.25
C GLY A 64 8.61 -5.98 -3.10
N ILE A 65 8.93 -5.33 -1.99
CA ILE A 65 10.24 -4.73 -1.70
C ILE A 65 10.82 -5.26 -0.38
N SER A 66 12.10 -4.98 -0.11
CA SER A 66 12.71 -5.33 1.18
C SER A 66 12.14 -4.49 2.33
N ALA A 67 12.19 -5.03 3.55
CA ALA A 67 11.73 -4.30 4.74
C ALA A 67 12.53 -3.00 4.98
N ASP A 68 13.83 -3.02 4.69
CA ASP A 68 14.69 -1.85 4.81
C ASP A 68 14.28 -0.76 3.80
N LEU A 69 14.05 -1.13 2.53
CA LEU A 69 13.58 -0.21 1.51
C LEU A 69 12.18 0.32 1.83
N ALA A 70 11.29 -0.53 2.34
CA ALA A 70 9.98 -0.11 2.81
C ALA A 70 10.07 0.89 3.96
N GLN A 71 11.02 0.71 4.89
CA GLN A 71 11.23 1.65 5.98
C GLN A 71 11.70 3.02 5.48
N VAL A 72 12.66 3.03 4.54
CA VAL A 72 13.13 4.27 3.88
C VAL A 72 12.00 4.95 3.13
N PHE A 73 11.27 4.19 2.29
CA PHE A 73 10.12 4.69 1.55
C PHE A 73 9.05 5.28 2.47
N TRP A 74 8.72 4.59 3.56
CA TRP A 74 7.68 5.06 4.46
C TRP A 74 8.08 6.32 5.21
N ALA A 75 9.35 6.40 5.63
CA ALA A 75 9.89 7.61 6.22
C ALA A 75 9.84 8.78 5.23
N ALA A 76 10.26 8.55 3.98
CA ALA A 76 10.23 9.55 2.91
C ALA A 76 8.81 9.99 2.55
N PHE A 77 7.85 9.08 2.53
CA PHE A 77 6.45 9.38 2.27
C PHE A 77 5.80 10.21 3.39
N ARG A 78 5.93 9.76 4.64
CA ARG A 78 5.32 10.43 5.81
C ARG A 78 5.95 11.77 6.16
N HIS A 79 7.27 11.91 5.99
CA HIS A 79 7.99 13.12 6.36
C HIS A 79 8.31 14.02 5.17
N GLY A 80 8.59 13.43 4.01
CA GLY A 80 9.00 14.12 2.80
C GLY A 80 7.83 14.55 1.93
N LEU A 81 7.12 13.60 1.32
CA LEU A 81 6.03 13.90 0.37
C LEU A 81 4.91 14.73 1.01
N PHE A 82 4.45 14.34 2.20
CA PHE A 82 3.31 14.98 2.85
C PHE A 82 3.63 16.31 3.54
N HIS A 83 4.87 16.55 3.93
CA HIS A 83 5.18 17.62 4.89
C HIS A 83 6.16 18.68 4.39
N ARG A 84 7.15 18.37 3.53
CA ARG A 84 8.22 19.35 3.21
C ARG A 84 8.82 19.30 1.81
N LEU A 85 8.91 18.15 1.15
CA LEU A 85 9.58 18.07 -0.15
C LEU A 85 8.80 18.76 -1.26
N VAL A 86 7.46 18.61 -1.28
CA VAL A 86 6.62 19.19 -2.34
C VAL A 86 6.53 20.72 -2.26
N LEU A 87 6.66 21.32 -1.08
CA LEU A 87 6.44 22.76 -0.88
C LEU A 87 7.69 23.56 -0.49
N GLN A 88 8.75 22.92 0.01
CA GLN A 88 9.91 23.65 0.59
C GLN A 88 11.26 23.28 -0.04
N GLY A 89 11.34 22.30 -0.95
CA GLY A 89 12.57 21.98 -1.69
C GLY A 89 13.78 21.61 -0.82
N ARG A 90 13.57 21.16 0.42
CA ARG A 90 14.66 20.82 1.35
C ARG A 90 14.75 19.31 1.59
N THR A 91 15.98 18.81 1.52
CA THR A 91 16.39 17.45 1.88
C THR A 91 16.10 17.15 3.35
N LEU A 92 15.53 15.98 3.65
CA LEU A 92 15.35 15.53 5.03
C LEU A 92 16.55 14.70 5.48
N LYS A 93 17.29 15.18 6.48
CA LYS A 93 18.29 14.37 7.21
C LYS A 93 17.70 13.09 7.83
N ALA A 94 16.38 13.04 8.03
CA ALA A 94 15.69 11.94 8.69
C ALA A 94 15.41 10.72 7.79
N THR A 95 15.49 10.87 6.46
CA THR A 95 15.00 9.84 5.52
C THR A 95 16.11 9.03 4.86
N GLN A 96 17.38 9.33 5.13
CA GLN A 96 18.57 8.71 4.50
C GLN A 96 18.57 8.79 2.95
N VAL A 97 17.68 9.57 2.35
CA VAL A 97 17.58 9.82 0.91
C VAL A 97 17.60 11.31 0.63
N ASN A 98 18.23 11.69 -0.48
CA ASN A 98 18.38 13.06 -0.93
C ASN A 98 17.13 13.62 -1.65
N GLY A 99 16.22 12.75 -2.07
CA GLY A 99 15.02 13.16 -2.78
C GLY A 99 14.05 12.01 -2.99
N VAL A 100 12.84 12.36 -3.41
CA VAL A 100 11.87 11.41 -3.96
C VAL A 100 11.39 11.94 -5.29
N PHE A 101 11.43 11.13 -6.33
CA PHE A 101 10.91 11.48 -7.65
C PHE A 101 9.99 10.39 -8.21
N ILE A 102 9.12 10.82 -9.12
CA ILE A 102 8.18 9.95 -9.82
C ILE A 102 8.82 9.53 -11.14
N HIS A 103 8.80 8.23 -11.44
CA HIS A 103 9.13 7.71 -12.76
C HIS A 103 8.03 6.79 -13.27
N HIS A 104 8.02 6.51 -14.57
CA HIS A 104 6.98 5.67 -15.19
C HIS A 104 7.54 4.41 -15.87
N GLU A 105 8.87 4.23 -15.84
CA GLU A 105 9.54 3.11 -16.49
C GLU A 105 9.85 1.95 -15.53
N GLY A 106 9.81 0.72 -16.06
CA GLY A 106 10.11 -0.51 -15.34
C GLY A 106 8.94 -1.07 -14.51
N THR A 107 9.21 -2.17 -13.80
CA THR A 107 8.21 -2.90 -13.00
C THR A 107 8.35 -2.69 -11.51
N ASP A 108 9.44 -2.08 -11.05
CA ASP A 108 9.66 -1.84 -9.62
C ASP A 108 8.74 -0.71 -9.14
N ALA A 109 7.91 -1.00 -8.15
CA ALA A 109 7.06 0.00 -7.50
C ALA A 109 7.87 1.10 -6.81
N VAL A 110 8.97 0.70 -6.16
CA VAL A 110 9.89 1.58 -5.45
C VAL A 110 11.30 1.04 -5.62
N LYS A 111 12.25 1.92 -5.93
CA LYS A 111 13.69 1.58 -5.96
C LYS A 111 14.55 2.76 -5.52
N LEU A 112 15.81 2.48 -5.19
CA LEU A 112 16.83 3.50 -5.00
C LEU A 112 17.60 3.71 -6.30
N VAL A 113 17.78 4.97 -6.68
CA VAL A 113 18.64 5.39 -7.80
C VAL A 113 19.67 6.34 -7.23
N GLY A 114 20.86 5.83 -6.94
CA GLY A 114 21.82 6.53 -6.09
C GLY A 114 21.23 6.77 -4.71
N ASP A 115 21.23 8.03 -4.27
CA ASP A 115 20.69 8.45 -2.97
C ASP A 115 19.23 8.92 -3.06
N GLU A 116 18.57 8.76 -4.20
CA GLU A 116 17.20 9.19 -4.42
C GLU A 116 16.23 8.02 -4.46
N LEU A 117 15.04 8.25 -3.93
CA LEU A 117 13.96 7.28 -3.98
C LEU A 117 13.12 7.50 -5.24
N ALA A 118 13.09 6.50 -6.11
CA ALA A 118 12.31 6.50 -7.32
C ALA A 118 11.01 5.71 -7.06
N VAL A 119 9.86 6.33 -7.32
CA VAL A 119 8.55 5.68 -7.16
C VAL A 119 7.85 5.60 -8.51
N ASN A 120 7.43 4.40 -8.89
CA ASN A 120 6.57 4.16 -10.04
C ASN A 120 5.10 4.07 -9.59
N PRO A 121 4.26 5.08 -9.88
CA PRO A 121 2.86 5.07 -9.44
C PRO A 121 2.07 3.88 -9.99
N GLY A 122 2.39 3.47 -11.22
CA GLY A 122 1.68 2.40 -11.89
C GLY A 122 1.98 1.05 -11.25
N ALA A 123 3.27 0.73 -11.12
CA ALA A 123 3.70 -0.50 -10.47
C ALA A 123 3.33 -0.55 -8.98
N LEU A 124 3.36 0.59 -8.28
CA LEU A 124 2.90 0.69 -6.90
C LEU A 124 1.40 0.39 -6.78
N ALA A 125 0.57 0.98 -7.65
CA ALA A 125 -0.85 0.71 -7.68
C ALA A 125 -1.13 -0.76 -7.98
N ASP A 126 -0.45 -1.35 -8.96
CA ASP A 126 -0.63 -2.76 -9.32
C ASP A 126 -0.26 -3.69 -8.16
N ALA A 127 0.85 -3.44 -7.47
CA ALA A 127 1.24 -4.23 -6.30
C ALA A 127 0.21 -4.12 -5.17
N VAL A 128 -0.21 -2.90 -4.81
CA VAL A 128 -1.16 -2.65 -3.72
C VAL A 128 -2.53 -3.25 -4.04
N LEU A 129 -3.08 -2.98 -5.23
CA LEU A 129 -4.40 -3.49 -5.62
C LEU A 129 -4.38 -5.01 -5.71
N SER A 130 -3.33 -5.61 -6.26
CA SER A 130 -3.19 -7.07 -6.33
C SER A 130 -3.21 -7.72 -4.94
N ALA A 131 -2.41 -7.19 -4.00
CA ALA A 131 -2.36 -7.70 -2.63
C ALA A 131 -3.70 -7.57 -1.90
N LEU A 132 -4.38 -6.43 -2.01
CA LEU A 132 -5.68 -6.22 -1.36
C LEU A 132 -6.78 -7.09 -1.99
N ARG A 133 -6.79 -7.25 -3.32
CA ARG A 133 -7.73 -8.14 -4.03
C ARG A 133 -7.58 -9.59 -3.57
N ALA A 134 -6.33 -10.08 -3.47
CA ALA A 134 -6.06 -11.45 -3.03
C ALA A 134 -6.61 -11.71 -1.63
N ASP A 135 -6.43 -10.75 -0.72
CA ASP A 135 -6.86 -10.91 0.67
C ASP A 135 -8.36 -10.73 0.88
N ILE A 136 -9.01 -9.79 0.18
CA ILE A 136 -10.48 -9.67 0.23
C ILE A 136 -11.12 -10.94 -0.32
N THR A 137 -10.52 -11.54 -1.35
CA THR A 137 -10.96 -12.83 -1.89
C THR A 137 -10.78 -13.95 -0.86
N ALA A 138 -9.64 -14.00 -0.18
CA ALA A 138 -9.38 -15.00 0.86
C ALA A 138 -10.35 -14.88 2.05
N ILE A 139 -10.64 -13.66 2.50
CA ILE A 139 -11.60 -13.40 3.60
C ILE A 139 -13.01 -13.86 3.21
N ASN A 140 -13.50 -13.45 2.03
CA ASN A 140 -14.84 -13.83 1.57
C ASN A 140 -14.97 -15.35 1.33
N ALA A 141 -13.88 -16.03 0.93
CA ALA A 141 -13.87 -17.48 0.75
C ALA A 141 -14.00 -18.26 2.08
N ILE A 142 -13.42 -17.74 3.17
CA ILE A 142 -13.56 -18.30 4.51
C ILE A 142 -14.99 -18.15 5.01
N ASP A 143 -15.57 -16.95 4.90
CA ASP A 143 -16.98 -16.70 5.29
C ASP A 143 -17.96 -17.61 4.52
N THR A 144 -17.70 -17.87 3.23
CA THR A 144 -18.54 -18.75 2.41
C THR A 144 -18.40 -20.23 2.79
N ALA A 145 -17.22 -20.66 3.26
CA ALA A 145 -16.96 -22.05 3.68
C ALA A 145 -17.56 -22.36 5.06
N GLU A 146 -17.53 -21.40 6.00
CA GLU A 146 -18.15 -21.55 7.32
C GLU A 146 -19.68 -21.64 7.23
N ILE A 147 -20.31 -20.85 6.35
CA ILE A 147 -21.77 -20.91 6.10
C ILE A 147 -22.22 -22.26 5.50
N ARG A 148 -21.32 -22.98 4.81
CA ARG A 148 -21.61 -24.26 4.15
C ARG A 148 -21.29 -25.49 5.01
N SER A 149 -20.76 -25.31 6.21
CA SER A 149 -20.53 -26.44 7.13
C SER A 149 -21.88 -26.87 7.74
N PRO A 150 -22.38 -28.09 7.46
CA PRO A 150 -23.64 -28.53 8.04
C PRO A 150 -23.49 -28.61 9.57
N SER A 151 -24.44 -28.01 10.29
CA SER A 151 -24.51 -28.11 11.75
C SER A 151 -24.39 -29.58 12.17
N PRO A 152 -23.57 -29.91 13.19
CA PRO A 152 -23.50 -31.27 13.68
C PRO A 152 -24.91 -31.73 14.04
N SER A 153 -25.36 -32.79 13.37
CA SER A 153 -26.65 -33.41 13.62
C SER A 153 -26.73 -33.75 15.09
N VAL A 154 -27.67 -33.09 15.79
CA VAL A 154 -28.01 -33.44 17.17
C VAL A 154 -28.52 -34.88 17.13
N GLN A 155 -27.71 -35.82 17.63
CA GLN A 155 -28.15 -37.20 17.79
C GLN A 155 -29.16 -37.26 18.95
N PRO A 156 -30.24 -38.06 18.80
CA PRO A 156 -31.33 -38.15 19.76
C PRO A 156 -30.93 -38.82 21.08
#